data_AF-A0A7I7MWC0-F1
#
_entry.id   AF-A0A7I7MWC0-F1
#
_cell.length_a   1.000
_cell.length_b   1.000
_cell.length_c   1.000
_cell.angle_alpha   90.00
_cell.angle_beta   90.00
_cell.angle_gamma   90.00
#
_symmetry.space_group_name_H-M   'P 1'
#
loop_
_entity.id
_entity.type
_entity.pdbx_description
1 polymer ?
#
loop_
_entity_poly.entity_id
_entity_poly.type
_entity_poly.pdbx_seq_one_letter_code
_entity_poly.pdbx_strand_id
1 'polypeptide(L)'
;MGNVLDLVDQGMFVGERATGTTALLQCVWVYDRAIDVEGLRTFHRHLQRGRLSRLIERSPLPFGRHRWVSDGHPPRVEIVTSARPREHFDTRLTEQTNAHLDAERGPGWHLATVPFTDGGSGVSLVISHCLTDGLGLCQALADAASGREAALAWPAAG
;
A
#
# COMPACT_ATOMS: atom_id res chain seq x y z
N MET A 1 13.60 -17.02 7.05
CA MET A 1 12.18 -17.23 6.70
C MET A 1 12.10 -17.55 5.22
N GLY A 2 11.28 -18.53 4.82
CA GLY A 2 11.01 -18.77 3.41
C GLY A 2 10.10 -17.68 2.85
N ASN A 3 10.04 -17.55 1.52
CA ASN A 3 9.13 -16.61 0.86
C ASN A 3 7.74 -17.22 0.57
N VAL A 4 7.48 -18.45 1.00
CA VAL A 4 6.16 -19.09 0.82
C VAL A 4 5.13 -18.42 1.74
N LEU A 5 3.93 -18.13 1.22
CA LEU A 5 2.84 -17.56 2.00
C LEU A 5 2.48 -18.47 3.17
N ASP A 6 2.17 -17.86 4.31
CA ASP A 6 1.53 -18.58 5.39
C ASP A 6 0.09 -18.94 5.02
N LEU A 7 -0.55 -19.77 5.85
CA LEU A 7 -1.88 -20.30 5.55
C LEU A 7 -2.97 -19.23 5.59
N VAL A 8 -2.81 -18.19 6.42
CA VAL A 8 -3.78 -17.10 6.56
C VAL A 8 -3.68 -16.19 5.33
N ASP A 9 -2.47 -15.78 4.95
CA ASP A 9 -2.21 -14.98 3.75
C ASP A 9 -2.69 -15.70 2.49
N GLN A 10 -2.39 -17.01 2.38
CA GLN A 10 -2.83 -17.84 1.25
C GLN A 10 -4.36 -17.91 1.18
N GLY A 11 -5.03 -18.12 2.32
CA GLY A 11 -6.49 -18.22 2.39
C GLY A 11 -7.16 -16.90 2.01
N MET A 12 -6.63 -15.77 2.47
CA MET A 12 -7.12 -14.44 2.12
C MET A 12 -7.02 -14.18 0.63
N PHE A 13 -5.85 -14.41 0.04
CA PHE A 13 -5.63 -14.18 -1.40
C PHE A 13 -6.51 -15.08 -2.28
N VAL A 14 -6.62 -16.38 -1.95
CA VAL A 14 -7.50 -17.29 -2.70
C VAL A 14 -8.97 -16.90 -2.53
N GLY A 15 -9.39 -16.49 -1.33
CA GLY A 15 -10.73 -16.01 -1.06
C GLY A 15 -11.09 -14.75 -1.85
N GLU A 16 -10.18 -13.77 -1.90
CA GLU A 16 -10.32 -12.55 -2.71
C GLU A 16 -10.52 -12.92 -4.19
N ARG A 17 -9.67 -13.81 -4.75
CA ARG A 17 -9.79 -14.24 -6.15
C ARG A 17 -11.06 -15.02 -6.44
N ALA A 18 -11.52 -15.84 -5.50
CA ALA A 18 -12.74 -16.64 -5.67
C ALA A 18 -14.03 -15.79 -5.58
N THR A 19 -14.02 -14.72 -4.77
CA THR A 19 -15.21 -13.89 -4.51
C THR A 19 -15.24 -12.59 -5.31
N GLY A 20 -14.10 -12.16 -5.87
CA GLY A 20 -13.95 -10.83 -6.46
C GLY A 20 -14.04 -9.70 -5.43
N THR A 21 -13.96 -10.01 -4.12
CA THR A 21 -14.05 -9.03 -3.05
C THR A 21 -12.65 -8.73 -2.50
N THR A 22 -12.13 -7.54 -2.82
CA THR A 22 -10.82 -7.08 -2.35
C THR A 22 -10.94 -6.44 -0.97
N ALA A 23 -10.20 -6.96 -0.01
CA ALA A 23 -10.07 -6.36 1.31
C ALA A 23 -8.98 -5.28 1.30
N LEU A 24 -9.33 -4.07 1.74
CA LEU A 24 -8.43 -2.92 1.74
C LEU A 24 -8.21 -2.41 3.17
N LEU A 25 -7.02 -1.90 3.42
CA LEU A 25 -6.71 -1.06 4.59
C LEU A 25 -6.44 0.36 4.10
N GLN A 26 -6.99 1.36 4.80
CA GLN A 26 -6.77 2.76 4.48
C GLN A 26 -6.28 3.51 5.72
N CYS A 27 -5.15 4.21 5.59
CA CYS A 27 -4.62 5.12 6.58
C CYS A 27 -4.77 6.55 6.08
N VAL A 28 -5.32 7.42 6.94
CA VAL A 28 -5.65 8.79 6.59
C VAL A 28 -5.00 9.73 7.59
N TRP A 29 -4.34 10.76 7.08
CA TRP A 29 -3.82 11.87 7.87
C TRP A 29 -4.41 13.17 7.38
N VAL A 30 -4.91 13.98 8.30
CA VAL A 30 -5.44 15.32 8.02
C VAL A 30 -4.57 16.31 8.77
N TYR A 31 -4.01 17.27 8.02
CA TYR A 31 -3.17 18.32 8.56
C TYR A 31 -3.83 19.67 8.35
N ASP A 32 -3.83 20.52 9.38
CA ASP A 32 -4.28 21.91 9.27
C ASP A 32 -3.20 22.85 8.70
N ARG A 33 -2.07 22.28 8.27
CA ARG A 33 -0.96 22.97 7.62
C ARG A 33 -0.57 22.26 6.34
N ALA A 34 0.09 22.98 5.43
CA ALA A 34 0.73 22.35 4.29
C ALA A 34 1.75 21.30 4.77
N ILE A 35 1.77 20.16 4.08
CA ILE A 35 2.74 19.10 4.33
C ILE A 35 4.07 19.38 3.62
N ASP A 36 5.15 18.78 4.13
CA ASP A 36 6.41 18.67 3.41
C ASP A 36 6.29 17.59 2.32
N VAL A 37 6.20 18.02 1.07
CA VAL A 37 6.06 17.13 -0.10
C VAL A 37 7.33 16.30 -0.32
N GLU A 38 8.52 16.83 -0.02
CA GLU A 38 9.76 16.06 -0.14
C GLU A 38 9.90 15.05 0.98
N GLY A 39 9.45 15.41 2.19
CA GLY A 39 9.26 14.47 3.30
C GLY A 39 8.33 13.32 2.92
N LEU A 40 7.17 13.62 2.30
CA LEU A 40 6.23 12.59 1.81
C LEU A 40 6.86 11.70 0.72
N ARG A 41 7.63 12.27 -0.22
CA ARG A 41 8.36 11.50 -1.23
C ARG A 41 9.42 10.59 -0.60
N THR A 42 10.06 11.05 0.47
CA THR A 42 11.05 10.26 1.21
C THR A 42 10.38 9.11 1.96
N PHE A 43 9.28 9.38 2.66
CA PHE A 43 8.44 8.38 3.30
C PHE A 43 7.97 7.31 2.31
N HIS A 44 7.48 7.73 1.14
CA HIS A 44 7.09 6.85 0.05
C HIS A 44 8.25 5.95 -0.40
N ARG A 45 9.46 6.50 -0.59
CA ARG A 45 10.66 5.72 -0.95
C ARG A 45 11.02 4.67 0.12
N HIS A 46 10.79 4.95 1.40
CA HIS A 46 11.02 3.97 2.46
C HIS A 46 9.96 2.86 2.43
N LEU A 47 8.68 3.18 2.15
CA LEU A 47 7.64 2.15 1.95
C LEU A 47 7.99 1.20 0.79
N GLN A 48 8.52 1.75 -0.32
CA GLN A 48 8.97 0.99 -1.49
C GLN A 48 10.17 0.05 -1.21
N ARG A 49 10.91 0.26 -0.13
CA ARG A 49 12.07 -0.57 0.28
C ARG A 49 11.79 -1.39 1.55
N GLY A 50 10.62 -1.18 2.15
CA GLY A 50 10.25 -1.77 3.42
C GLY A 50 9.32 -2.96 3.27
N ARG A 51 8.51 -3.22 4.30
CA ARG A 51 7.61 -4.38 4.38
C ARG A 51 6.58 -4.46 3.24
N LEU A 52 6.27 -3.32 2.61
CA LEU A 52 5.27 -3.21 1.54
C LEU A 52 5.88 -3.38 0.13
N SER A 53 7.17 -3.68 0.02
CA SER A 53 7.89 -3.84 -1.25
C SER A 53 7.71 -5.26 -1.84
N ARG A 54 6.51 -5.82 -1.75
CA ARG A 54 6.23 -7.22 -2.10
C ARG A 54 4.89 -7.40 -2.80
N LEU A 55 4.83 -8.42 -3.63
CA LEU A 55 3.63 -8.96 -4.28
C LEU A 55 3.54 -10.47 -4.04
N ILE A 56 2.41 -11.05 -4.40
CA ILE A 56 2.11 -12.48 -4.33
C ILE A 56 2.27 -13.07 -5.73
N GLU A 57 3.20 -13.99 -5.89
CA GLU A 57 3.32 -14.80 -7.09
C GLU A 57 2.62 -16.14 -6.89
N ARG A 58 1.76 -16.48 -7.84
CA ARG A 58 1.02 -17.75 -7.84
C ARG A 58 1.97 -18.90 -8.13
N SER A 59 1.74 -20.02 -7.46
CA SER A 59 2.43 -21.27 -7.76
C SER A 59 2.03 -21.76 -9.17
N PRO A 60 2.98 -22.26 -9.98
CA PRO A 60 2.66 -22.93 -11.24
C PRO A 60 1.99 -24.30 -11.04
N LEU A 61 2.12 -24.89 -9.85
CA LEU A 61 1.46 -26.13 -9.47
C LEU A 61 0.07 -25.84 -8.86
N PRO A 62 -0.99 -26.58 -9.26
CA PRO A 62 -2.36 -26.36 -8.77
C PRO A 62 -2.55 -26.41 -7.25
N PHE A 63 -1.70 -27.15 -6.55
CA PHE A 63 -1.74 -27.33 -5.09
C PHE A 63 -0.53 -26.70 -4.38
N GLY A 64 0.32 -26.00 -5.13
CA GLY A 64 1.48 -25.32 -4.55
C GLY A 64 1.07 -24.02 -3.86
N ARG A 65 1.71 -23.74 -2.72
CA ARG A 65 1.53 -22.46 -2.04
C ARG A 65 2.17 -21.33 -2.82
N HIS A 66 1.51 -20.19 -2.83
CA HIS A 66 2.01 -18.96 -3.44
C HIS A 66 3.20 -18.43 -2.65
N ARG A 67 3.91 -17.47 -3.22
CA ARG A 67 5.12 -16.91 -2.62
C ARG A 67 5.17 -15.41 -2.73
N TRP A 68 5.78 -14.78 -1.73
CA TRP A 68 6.20 -13.40 -1.74
C TRP A 68 7.33 -13.21 -2.75
N VAL A 69 7.17 -12.20 -3.59
CA VAL A 69 8.18 -11.75 -4.56
C VAL A 69 8.36 -10.24 -4.45
N SER A 70 9.49 -9.73 -4.90
CA SER A 70 9.75 -8.29 -4.95
C SER A 70 8.80 -7.60 -5.92
N ASP A 71 8.27 -6.43 -5.53
CA ASP A 71 7.57 -5.56 -6.48
C ASP A 71 8.59 -4.88 -7.42
N GLY A 72 8.58 -5.27 -8.70
CA GLY A 72 9.46 -4.71 -9.72
C GLY A 72 9.03 -3.34 -10.26
N HIS A 73 7.79 -2.91 -9.98
CA HIS A 73 7.22 -1.67 -10.50
C HIS A 73 6.46 -0.93 -9.40
N PRO A 74 7.18 -0.44 -8.36
CA PRO A 74 6.52 0.14 -7.22
C PRO A 74 5.70 1.38 -7.61
N PRO A 75 4.55 1.60 -6.94
CA PRO A 75 3.63 2.69 -7.25
C PRO A 75 4.32 4.05 -7.16
N ARG A 76 3.79 5.05 -7.89
CA ARG A 76 4.19 6.45 -7.75
C ARG A 76 3.28 7.13 -6.75
N VAL A 77 3.84 7.99 -5.91
CA VAL A 77 3.05 8.89 -5.05
C VAL A 77 2.22 9.84 -5.90
N GLU A 78 0.92 9.92 -5.64
CA GLU A 78 0.02 10.89 -6.27
C GLU A 78 0.09 12.22 -5.51
N ILE A 79 0.58 13.26 -6.17
CA ILE A 79 0.62 14.62 -5.62
C ILE A 79 -0.42 15.44 -6.37
N VAL A 80 -1.59 15.66 -5.76
CA VAL A 80 -2.61 16.55 -6.33
C VAL A 80 -2.15 18.00 -6.10
N THR A 81 -1.98 18.76 -7.18
CA THR A 81 -1.52 20.15 -7.11
C THR A 81 -2.66 21.15 -6.94
N SER A 82 -3.87 20.80 -7.39
CA SER A 82 -5.06 21.65 -7.25
C SER A 82 -5.68 21.49 -5.87
N ALA A 83 -5.81 22.60 -5.16
CA ALA A 83 -6.49 22.62 -3.87
C ALA A 83 -7.96 22.21 -4.01
N ARG A 84 -8.47 21.46 -3.03
CA ARG A 84 -9.85 20.99 -2.99
C ARG A 84 -10.54 21.43 -1.68
N PRO A 85 -11.86 21.67 -1.68
CA PRO A 85 -12.61 21.84 -0.45
C PRO A 85 -12.41 20.65 0.50
N ARG A 86 -12.19 20.92 1.79
CA ARG A 86 -11.99 19.89 2.81
C ARG A 86 -13.16 18.90 2.90
N GLU A 87 -14.37 19.41 2.73
CA GLU A 87 -15.61 18.60 2.68
C GLU A 87 -15.64 17.55 1.56
N HIS A 88 -14.84 17.71 0.51
CA HIS A 88 -14.72 16.71 -0.56
C HIS A 88 -13.70 15.62 -0.25
N PHE A 89 -12.99 15.70 0.89
CA PHE A 89 -11.94 14.75 1.21
C PHE A 89 -12.49 13.34 1.40
N ASP A 90 -13.60 13.16 2.11
CA ASP A 90 -14.21 11.83 2.32
C ASP A 90 -14.64 11.15 1.01
N THR A 91 -15.18 11.93 0.07
CA THR A 91 -15.47 11.44 -1.28
C THR A 91 -14.20 10.97 -1.99
N ARG A 92 -13.11 11.74 -1.89
CA ARG A 92 -11.80 11.36 -2.46
C ARG A 92 -11.23 10.11 -1.79
N LEU A 93 -11.38 9.96 -0.48
CA LEU A 93 -10.96 8.75 0.24
C LEU A 93 -11.71 7.53 -0.29
N THR A 94 -13.02 7.65 -0.49
CA THR A 94 -13.86 6.60 -1.08
C THR A 94 -13.44 6.29 -2.51
N GLU A 95 -13.25 7.31 -3.36
CA GLU A 95 -12.75 7.13 -4.73
C GLU A 95 -11.39 6.42 -4.76
N GLN A 96 -10.50 6.73 -3.82
CA GLN A 96 -9.18 6.11 -3.73
C GLN A 96 -9.28 4.62 -3.35
N THR A 97 -10.29 4.19 -2.60
CA THR A 97 -10.54 2.76 -2.35
C THR A 97 -11.01 2.01 -3.59
N ASN A 98 -11.57 2.70 -4.58
CA ASN A 98 -11.89 2.12 -5.89
C ASN A 98 -10.67 2.03 -6.82
N ALA A 99 -9.51 2.58 -6.43
CA ALA A 99 -8.29 2.39 -7.19
C ALA A 99 -7.98 0.88 -7.24
N HIS A 100 -7.78 0.36 -8.45
CA HIS A 100 -7.50 -1.06 -8.69
C HIS A 100 -6.14 -1.45 -8.10
N LEU A 101 -6.11 -1.79 -6.81
CA LEU A 101 -4.98 -2.45 -6.20
C LEU A 101 -5.06 -3.95 -6.49
N ASP A 102 -3.91 -4.54 -6.82
CA ASP A 102 -3.82 -5.97 -7.08
C ASP A 102 -2.55 -6.52 -6.42
N ALA A 103 -2.72 -7.46 -5.48
CA ALA A 103 -1.62 -8.03 -4.73
C ALA A 103 -0.71 -8.96 -5.55
N GLU A 104 -1.11 -9.37 -6.76
CA GLU A 104 -0.33 -10.21 -7.69
C GLU A 104 0.35 -9.39 -8.77
N ARG A 105 -0.38 -8.44 -9.37
CA ARG A 105 0.07 -7.69 -10.56
C ARG A 105 0.56 -6.28 -10.24
N GLY A 106 0.21 -5.77 -9.07
CA GLY A 106 0.51 -4.41 -8.66
C GLY A 106 -0.38 -3.36 -9.35
N PRO A 107 -0.39 -2.12 -8.81
CA PRO A 107 0.25 -1.74 -7.55
C PRO A 107 -0.48 -2.36 -6.35
N GLY A 108 0.28 -2.77 -5.33
CA GLY A 108 -0.29 -3.36 -4.12
C GLY A 108 -0.82 -2.34 -3.11
N TRP A 109 -0.39 -1.10 -3.24
CA TRP A 109 -0.76 0.04 -2.41
C TRP A 109 -0.65 1.35 -3.20
N HIS A 110 -1.29 2.41 -2.72
CA HIS A 110 -1.29 3.72 -3.34
C HIS A 110 -1.29 4.84 -2.30
N LEU A 111 -0.33 5.75 -2.41
CA LEU A 111 -0.18 6.91 -1.53
C LEU A 111 -0.51 8.18 -2.29
N ALA A 112 -1.45 8.97 -1.76
CA ALA A 112 -1.91 10.21 -2.35
C ALA A 112 -1.91 11.36 -1.33
N THR A 113 -1.71 12.59 -1.82
CA THR A 113 -1.91 13.81 -1.04
C THR A 113 -2.71 14.85 -1.82
N VAL A 114 -3.52 15.62 -1.11
CA VAL A 114 -4.31 16.72 -1.65
C VAL A 114 -4.24 17.95 -0.71
N PRO A 115 -3.89 19.15 -1.21
CA PRO A 115 -3.99 20.37 -0.44
C PRO A 115 -5.44 20.83 -0.32
N PHE A 116 -5.79 21.45 0.80
CA PHE A 116 -7.14 21.99 0.99
C PHE A 116 -7.22 23.48 0.65
N THR A 117 -8.39 23.94 0.18
CA THR A 117 -8.63 25.34 -0.18
C THR A 117 -8.67 26.28 1.02
N ASP A 118 -9.02 25.77 2.20
CA ASP A 118 -9.02 26.48 3.49
C ASP A 118 -7.64 26.44 4.19
N GLY A 119 -6.62 25.87 3.53
CA GLY A 119 -5.32 25.59 4.12
C GLY A 119 -5.27 24.19 4.74
N GLY A 120 -4.07 23.63 4.80
CA GLY A 120 -3.89 22.24 5.22
C GLY A 120 -3.71 21.26 4.07
N SER A 121 -3.62 19.97 4.40
CA SER A 121 -3.53 18.89 3.42
C SER A 121 -4.06 17.58 3.98
N GLY A 122 -4.67 16.78 3.12
CA GLY A 122 -5.04 15.40 3.39
C GLY A 122 -4.05 14.45 2.74
N VAL A 123 -3.64 13.40 3.44
CA VAL A 123 -2.81 12.30 2.93
C VAL A 123 -3.56 11.00 3.16
N SER A 124 -3.53 10.11 2.17
CA SER A 124 -4.19 8.81 2.24
C SER A 124 -3.32 7.73 1.62
N LEU A 125 -3.10 6.67 2.39
CA LEU A 125 -2.48 5.42 1.94
C LEU A 125 -3.56 4.34 1.91
N VAL A 126 -3.80 3.75 0.75
CA VAL A 126 -4.63 2.55 0.59
C VAL A 126 -3.73 1.37 0.24
N ILE A 127 -3.99 0.19 0.81
CA ILE A 127 -3.21 -1.03 0.57
C ILE A 127 -4.11 -2.26 0.55
N SER A 128 -3.80 -3.23 -0.31
CA SER A 128 -4.44 -4.55 -0.27
C SER A 128 -4.11 -5.26 1.04
N HIS A 129 -5.13 -5.73 1.75
CA HIS A 129 -4.97 -6.50 2.98
C HIS A 129 -4.24 -7.83 2.73
N CYS A 130 -4.23 -8.33 1.48
CA CYS A 130 -3.40 -9.47 1.09
C CYS A 130 -1.90 -9.23 1.28
N LEU A 131 -1.44 -7.97 1.37
CA LEU A 131 -0.01 -7.65 1.57
C LEU A 131 0.37 -7.47 3.03
N THR A 132 -0.56 -7.10 3.89
CA THR A 132 -0.31 -6.85 5.31
C THR A 132 -1.61 -6.82 6.09
N ASP A 133 -1.57 -7.28 7.34
CA ASP A 133 -2.59 -6.98 8.33
C ASP A 133 -2.40 -5.56 8.91
N GLY A 134 -3.31 -5.15 9.81
CA GLY A 134 -3.26 -3.83 10.44
C GLY A 134 -2.02 -3.59 11.31
N LEU A 135 -1.49 -4.62 11.99
CA LEU A 135 -0.29 -4.46 12.82
C LEU A 135 0.97 -4.33 11.95
N GLY A 136 1.08 -5.17 10.93
CA GLY A 136 2.14 -5.10 9.92
C GLY A 136 2.12 -3.77 9.18
N LEU A 137 0.94 -3.19 8.94
CA LEU A 137 0.79 -1.86 8.36
C LEU A 137 1.34 -0.80 9.32
N CYS A 138 0.92 -0.81 10.59
CA CYS A 138 1.44 0.12 11.60
C CYS A 138 2.98 0.03 11.73
N GLN A 139 3.55 -1.18 11.69
CA GLN A 139 4.99 -1.38 11.70
C GLN A 139 5.66 -0.82 10.43
N ALA A 140 5.09 -1.07 9.25
CA ALA A 140 5.60 -0.55 7.99
C ALA A 140 5.59 0.99 7.96
N LEU A 141 4.52 1.61 8.45
CA LEU A 141 4.39 3.06 8.58
C LEU A 141 5.42 3.63 9.55
N ALA A 142 5.59 2.99 10.72
CA ALA A 142 6.57 3.44 11.72
C ALA A 142 8.01 3.31 11.23
N ASP A 143 8.33 2.21 10.53
CA ASP A 143 9.64 1.98 9.92
C ASP A 143 9.92 3.01 8.83
N ALA A 144 8.96 3.22 7.91
CA ALA A 144 9.10 4.22 6.85
C ALA A 144 9.22 5.66 7.37
N ALA A 145 8.46 6.02 8.41
CA ALA A 145 8.55 7.34 9.05
C ALA A 145 9.89 7.54 9.78
N SER A 146 10.47 6.46 10.31
CA SER A 146 11.76 6.50 11.00
C SER A 146 12.97 6.33 10.07
N GLY A 147 12.76 6.13 8.76
CA GLY A 147 13.82 5.78 7.82
C GLY A 147 14.48 4.42 8.10
N ARG A 148 13.81 3.54 8.84
CA ARG A 148 14.28 2.16 9.03
C ARG A 148 13.87 1.35 7.83
N GLU A 149 14.85 0.89 7.07
CA GLU A 149 14.61 -0.11 6.04
C GLU A 149 14.56 -1.47 6.73
N ALA A 150 13.39 -2.09 6.76
CA ALA A 150 13.30 -3.50 7.12
C ALA A 150 14.03 -4.27 6.01
N ALA A 151 15.14 -4.94 6.33
CA ALA A 151 15.94 -5.74 5.41
C ALA A 151 15.19 -7.01 4.94
N LEU A 152 14.03 -6.85 4.32
CA LEU A 152 13.24 -7.90 3.72
C LEU A 152 13.54 -7.92 2.23
N ALA A 153 14.59 -8.65 1.87
CA ALA A 153 14.87 -8.95 0.47
C ALA A 153 13.93 -10.07 0.00
N TRP A 154 12.95 -9.70 -0.82
CA TRP A 154 12.09 -10.68 -1.50
C TRP A 154 12.76 -11.15 -2.80
N PRO A 155 12.67 -12.44 -3.16
CA PRO A 155 13.14 -12.91 -4.45
C PRO A 155 12.41 -12.23 -5.61
N ALA A 156 13.07 -12.09 -6.75
CA ALA A 156 12.39 -11.67 -7.97
C ALA A 156 11.30 -12.68 -8.38
N ALA A 157 10.25 -12.19 -9.03
CA ALA A 157 9.26 -13.03 -9.70
C ALA A 157 9.93 -13.91 -10.78
N GLY A 158 9.41 -15.11 -11.02
CA GLY A 158 9.98 -16.11 -11.93
C GLY A 158 9.07 -17.27 -12.28
#